data_AF-A0AAW0IJK2-F1
#
_entry.id   AF-A0AAW0IJK2-F1
#
_cell.length_a   1.000
_cell.length_b   1.000
_cell.length_c   1.000
_cell.angle_alpha   90.00
_cell.angle_beta   90.00
_cell.angle_gamma   90.00
#
_symmetry.space_group_name_H-M   'P 1'
#
loop_
_entity.id
_entity.type
_entity.pdbx_description
1 polymer ?
#
loop_
_entity_poly.entity_id
_entity_poly.type
_entity_poly.pdbx_seq_one_letter_code
_entity_poly.pdbx_strand_id
1 'polypeptide(L)'
;MMPIKKHQPPAHDVFLGTCTPTKNDTLGQRVSGFGTTMNVLYGDLVCGHGDNESMNNIISHYLYYLDLMRVGREEAGPQEVLSCAKQVAFNPSFSSSP
;
A
#
# COMPACT_ATOMS: atom_id res chain seq x y z
N MET A 1 4.65 3.07 -14.69
CA MET A 1 4.56 1.58 -14.71
C MET A 1 3.15 1.18 -15.14
N MET A 2 2.97 0.05 -15.84
CA MET A 2 1.63 -0.42 -16.22
C MET A 2 0.92 -1.12 -15.04
N PRO A 3 -0.41 -1.06 -14.95
CA PRO A 3 -1.18 -1.84 -13.98
C PRO A 3 -0.97 -3.35 -14.10
N ILE A 4 -0.95 -4.05 -12.97
CA ILE A 4 -0.90 -5.53 -12.92
C ILE A 4 -2.21 -6.13 -13.44
N LYS A 5 -3.36 -5.48 -13.17
CA LYS A 5 -4.68 -5.87 -13.68
C LYS A 5 -5.45 -4.65 -14.22
N LYS A 6 -6.37 -4.90 -15.15
CA LYS A 6 -7.17 -3.88 -15.86
C LYS A 6 -7.95 -2.92 -14.95
N HIS A 7 -8.26 -3.33 -13.72
CA HIS A 7 -9.04 -2.54 -12.75
C HIS A 7 -8.23 -2.12 -11.52
N GLN A 8 -6.91 -2.29 -11.54
CA GLN A 8 -6.04 -1.75 -10.50
C GLN A 8 -5.40 -0.44 -10.98
N PRO A 9 -5.18 0.52 -10.07
CA PRO A 9 -4.42 1.71 -10.41
C PRO A 9 -2.94 1.35 -10.64
N PRO A 10 -2.22 2.10 -11.49
CA PRO A 10 -0.77 1.96 -11.61
C PRO A 10 -0.10 2.24 -10.25
N ALA A 11 0.76 1.31 -9.78
CA ALA A 11 1.41 1.43 -8.47
C ALA A 11 2.21 2.74 -8.31
N HIS A 12 2.82 3.21 -9.40
CA HIS A 12 3.55 4.47 -9.45
C HIS A 12 2.64 5.69 -9.24
N ASP A 13 1.45 5.70 -9.84
CA ASP A 13 0.51 6.82 -9.72
C ASP A 13 -0.13 6.86 -8.33
N VAL A 14 -0.33 5.70 -7.72
CA VAL A 14 -0.69 5.58 -6.30
C VAL A 14 0.42 6.14 -5.40
N PHE A 15 1.69 5.81 -5.70
CA PHE A 15 2.82 6.27 -4.90
C PHE A 15 3.01 7.80 -4.98
N LEU A 16 2.84 8.38 -6.17
CA LEU A 16 2.92 9.83 -6.37
C LEU A 16 1.68 10.60 -5.88
N GLY A 17 0.63 9.90 -5.45
CA GLY A 17 -0.62 10.56 -5.05
C GLY A 17 -1.47 11.08 -6.21
N THR A 18 -1.13 10.76 -7.46
CA THR A 18 -1.84 11.25 -8.66
C THR A 18 -3.10 10.43 -8.98
N CYS A 19 -3.20 9.22 -8.42
CA CYS A 19 -4.41 8.40 -8.52
C CYS A 19 -5.47 8.84 -7.51
N THR A 20 -6.66 9.18 -8.00
CA THR A 20 -7.82 9.49 -7.16
C THR A 20 -8.49 8.19 -6.66
N PRO A 21 -8.62 7.98 -5.34
CA PRO A 21 -9.30 6.80 -4.80
C PRO A 21 -10.76 6.70 -5.26
N THR A 22 -11.20 5.50 -5.62
CA THR A 22 -12.60 5.24 -5.92
C THR A 22 -13.42 5.02 -4.65
N LYS A 23 -14.76 4.91 -4.80
CA LYS A 23 -15.64 4.54 -3.68
C LYS A 23 -15.25 3.20 -3.05
N ASN A 24 -14.88 2.22 -3.88
CA ASN A 24 -14.46 0.89 -3.39
C ASN A 24 -13.13 0.97 -2.64
N ASP A 25 -12.23 1.84 -3.07
CA ASP A 25 -10.96 2.06 -2.38
C ASP A 25 -11.19 2.68 -1.01
N THR A 26 -12.08 3.67 -0.91
CA THR A 26 -12.45 4.30 0.36
C THR A 26 -13.09 3.29 1.33
N LEU A 27 -14.01 2.44 0.83
CA LEU A 27 -14.60 1.35 1.63
C LEU A 27 -13.55 0.32 2.09
N GLY A 28 -12.56 0.05 1.25
CA GLY A 28 -11.44 -0.82 1.56
C GLY A 28 -10.31 -0.17 2.35
N GLN A 29 -10.52 1.06 2.87
CA GLN A 29 -9.51 1.86 3.58
C GLN A 29 -8.22 2.14 2.78
N ARG A 30 -8.28 2.05 1.45
CA ARG A 30 -7.15 2.27 0.55
C ARG A 30 -7.01 3.77 0.28
N VAL A 31 -6.02 4.37 0.92
CA VAL A 31 -5.64 5.79 0.75
C VAL A 31 -4.42 5.92 -0.14
N SER A 32 -4.30 7.00 -0.91
CA SER A 32 -3.12 7.20 -1.75
C SER A 32 -1.84 7.28 -0.90
N GLY A 33 -0.79 6.56 -1.27
CA GLY A 33 0.43 6.43 -0.47
C GLY A 33 1.08 5.04 -0.55
N PHE A 34 2.17 4.88 0.21
CA PHE A 34 3.02 3.69 0.17
C PHE A 34 2.28 2.40 0.57
N GLY A 35 1.38 2.47 1.54
CA GLY A 35 0.54 1.34 1.94
C GLY A 35 -0.28 0.78 0.77
N THR A 36 -0.93 1.66 0.01
CA THR A 36 -1.72 1.23 -1.16
C THR A 36 -0.83 0.82 -2.32
N THR A 37 0.36 1.41 -2.47
CA THR A 37 1.36 0.91 -3.43
C THR A 37 1.76 -0.53 -3.12
N MET A 38 2.02 -0.86 -1.85
CA MET A 38 2.26 -2.24 -1.42
C MET A 38 1.04 -3.13 -1.70
N ASN A 39 -0.18 -2.63 -1.45
CA ASN A 39 -1.41 -3.38 -1.69
C ASN A 39 -1.62 -3.72 -3.18
N VAL A 40 -1.32 -2.78 -4.09
CA VAL A 40 -1.41 -3.01 -5.53
C VAL A 40 -0.47 -4.14 -5.98
N LEU A 41 0.76 -4.15 -5.44
CA LEU A 41 1.82 -5.09 -5.84
C LEU A 41 1.72 -6.46 -5.14
N TYR A 42 1.46 -6.45 -3.83
CA TYR A 42 1.63 -7.60 -2.92
C TYR A 42 0.45 -7.75 -1.95
N GLY A 43 -0.69 -7.12 -2.20
CA GLY A 43 -1.75 -6.95 -1.20
C GLY A 43 -2.26 -8.23 -0.56
N ASP A 44 -2.30 -9.33 -1.31
CA ASP A 44 -2.70 -10.64 -0.80
C ASP A 44 -1.74 -11.18 0.28
N LEU A 45 -0.45 -10.90 0.13
CA LEU A 45 0.59 -11.37 1.05
C LEU A 45 0.74 -10.44 2.26
N VAL A 46 0.56 -9.13 2.09
CA VAL A 46 1.02 -8.15 3.08
C VAL A 46 -0.06 -7.22 3.66
N CYS A 47 -1.29 -7.23 3.13
CA CYS A 47 -2.33 -6.28 3.53
C CYS A 47 -3.62 -6.97 4.04
N GLY A 48 -4.35 -6.29 4.93
CA GLY A 48 -5.69 -6.70 5.37
C GLY A 48 -5.73 -7.72 6.50
N HIS A 49 -4.58 -8.08 7.08
CA HIS A 49 -4.47 -9.03 8.20
C HIS A 49 -3.75 -8.44 9.42
N GLY A 50 -3.75 -7.10 9.54
CA GLY A 50 -3.07 -6.39 10.61
C GLY A 50 -1.57 -6.24 10.37
N ASP A 51 -0.84 -5.90 11.43
CA ASP A 51 0.61 -5.78 11.37
C ASP A 51 1.25 -7.16 11.21
N ASN A 52 2.00 -7.33 10.12
CA ASN A 52 2.67 -8.58 9.79
C ASN A 52 4.14 -8.32 9.42
N GLU A 53 4.96 -9.34 9.58
CA GLU A 53 6.42 -9.26 9.38
C GLU A 53 6.77 -8.87 7.94
N SER A 54 6.08 -9.42 6.93
CA SER A 54 6.33 -9.11 5.52
C SER A 54 6.12 -7.62 5.19
N MET A 55 5.02 -7.04 5.67
CA MET A 55 4.74 -5.61 5.52
C MET A 55 5.79 -4.76 6.25
N ASN A 56 6.09 -5.11 7.51
CA ASN A 56 7.06 -4.37 8.31
C ASN A 56 8.47 -4.42 7.71
N ASN A 57 8.84 -5.53 7.07
CA ASN A 57 10.08 -5.66 6.33
C ASN A 57 10.11 -4.73 5.10
N ILE A 58 9.03 -4.61 4.34
CA ILE A 58 8.98 -3.68 3.21
C ILE A 58 9.06 -2.23 3.69
N ILE A 59 8.31 -1.88 4.75
CA ILE A 59 8.33 -0.54 5.36
C ILE A 59 9.73 -0.20 5.88
N SER A 60 10.41 -1.13 6.57
CA SER A 60 11.74 -0.87 7.11
C SER A 60 12.77 -0.58 6.02
N HIS A 61 12.70 -1.28 4.88
CA HIS A 61 13.55 -0.99 3.73
C HIS A 61 13.24 0.38 3.14
N TYR A 62 11.95 0.73 3.00
CA TYR A 62 11.56 2.05 2.51
C TYR A 62 12.12 3.17 3.39
N LEU A 63 11.94 3.08 4.71
CA LEU A 63 12.47 4.05 5.67
C LEU A 63 14.00 4.12 5.64
N TYR A 64 14.67 2.96 5.51
CA TYR A 64 16.12 2.91 5.37
C TYR A 64 16.60 3.63 4.10
N TYR A 65 15.92 3.47 2.96
CA TYR A 65 16.28 4.19 1.74
C TYR A 65 16.03 5.70 1.84
N LEU A 66 14.99 6.14 2.56
CA LEU A 66 14.77 7.56 2.83
C LEU A 66 15.93 8.17 3.64
N ASP A 67 16.45 7.43 4.64
CA ASP A 67 17.64 7.85 5.39
C ASP A 67 18.87 7.98 4.49
N LEU A 68 19.12 6.96 3.65
CA LEU A 68 20.26 6.96 2.72
C LEU A 68 20.21 8.14 1.73
N MET A 69 19.02 8.50 1.27
CA MET A 69 18.80 9.63 0.36
C MET A 69 18.75 10.99 1.09
N ARG A 70 18.89 11.01 2.42
CA ARG A 70 18.76 12.21 3.27
C ARG A 70 17.42 12.93 3.12
N VAL A 71 16.36 12.17 2.82
CA VAL A 71 14.98 12.67 2.78
C VAL A 71 14.38 12.66 4.18
N GLY A 72 14.73 11.67 5.01
CA GLY A 72 14.21 11.52 6.37
C GLY A 72 12.97 10.64 6.44
N ARG A 73 12.77 9.97 7.57
CA ARG A 73 11.66 9.02 7.79
C ARG A 73 10.32 9.71 7.98
N GLU A 74 10.34 10.94 8.46
CA GLU A 74 9.18 11.82 8.65
C GLU A 74 8.42 12.06 7.34
N GLU A 75 9.13 12.08 6.21
CA GLU A 75 8.55 12.25 4.87
C GLU A 75 7.84 10.99 4.37
N ALA A 76 7.98 9.85 5.06
CA ALA A 76 7.20 8.65 4.77
C ALA A 76 5.69 8.83 5.04
N GLY A 77 5.33 9.87 5.80
CA GLY A 77 3.96 10.19 6.16
C GLY A 77 3.43 9.39 7.36
N PRO A 78 2.17 9.66 7.77
CA PRO A 78 1.54 8.96 8.88
C PRO A 78 1.35 7.47 8.60
N GLN A 79 1.16 6.69 9.67
CA GLN A 79 0.94 5.23 9.57
C GLN A 79 -0.22 4.85 8.63
N GLU A 80 -1.23 5.70 8.50
CA GLU A 80 -2.39 5.47 7.63
C GLU A 80 -2.05 5.42 6.14
N VAL A 81 -1.05 6.21 5.70
CA VAL A 81 -0.59 6.22 4.30
C VAL A 81 0.62 5.31 4.08
N LEU A 82 1.36 5.01 5.16
CA LEU A 82 2.55 4.16 5.14
C LEU A 82 2.22 2.65 5.21
N SER A 83 1.24 2.29 6.03
CA SER A 83 0.85 0.90 6.30
C SER A 83 -0.37 0.48 5.47
N CYS A 84 -0.48 -0.83 5.21
CA CYS A 84 -1.68 -1.43 4.63
C CYS A 84 -2.37 -2.46 5.55
N ALA A 85 -2.03 -2.46 6.85
CA ALA A 85 -2.55 -3.41 7.84
C ALA A 85 -4.08 -3.52 7.84
N LYS A 86 -4.78 -2.39 7.68
CA LYS A 86 -6.24 -2.31 7.69
C LYS A 86 -6.87 -2.22 6.29
N GLN A 87 -6.05 -2.21 5.24
CA GLN A 87 -6.54 -2.08 3.88
C GLN A 87 -7.02 -3.42 3.35
N VAL A 88 -8.20 -3.44 2.72
CA VAL A 88 -8.67 -4.62 1.99
C VAL A 88 -7.77 -4.84 0.78
N ALA A 89 -7.25 -6.06 0.62
CA ALA A 89 -6.39 -6.41 -0.52
C ALA A 89 -7.10 -6.15 -1.86
N PHE A 90 -6.38 -5.69 -2.88
CA PHE A 90 -6.95 -5.56 -4.23
C PHE A 90 -7.24 -6.91 -4.89
N ASN A 91 -6.44 -7.94 -4.59
CA ASN A 91 -6.49 -9.26 -5.22
C ASN A 91 -6.34 -10.38 -4.18
N PRO A 92 -7.25 -10.50 -3.19
CA PRO A 92 -7.14 -11.57 -2.20
C PRO A 92 -7.26 -12.94 -2.88
N SER A 93 -6.38 -13.88 -2.55
CA SER A 93 -6.41 -15.27 -3.02
C SER A 93 -7.44 -16.11 -2.28
N PHE A 94 -7.81 -15.70 -1.07
CA PHE A 94 -8.91 -16.27 -0.31
C PHE A 94 -10.05 -15.26 -0.21
N SER A 95 -11.25 -15.64 -0.64
CA SER A 95 -12.43 -14.85 -0.30
C SER A 95 -12.61 -14.93 1.21
N SER A 96 -12.55 -13.81 1.92
CA SER A 96 -13.12 -13.75 3.26
C SER A 96 -14.60 -14.08 3.13
N SER A 97 -14.99 -15.32 3.49
CA SER A 97 -16.39 -15.67 3.67
C SER A 97 -17.01 -14.74 4.72
N PRO A 98 -18.28 -14.36 4.56
CA PRO A 98 -18.95 -13.33 5.37
C PRO A 98 -19.04 -13.68 6.86
#